data_AF-A0A924DEP3-F1
#
_entry.id   AF-A0A924DEP3-F1
#
_cell.length_a   1.000
_cell.length_b   1.000
_cell.length_c   1.000
_cell.angle_alpha   90.00
_cell.angle_beta   90.00
_cell.angle_gamma   90.00
#
_symmetry.space_group_name_H-M   'P 1'
#
loop_
_entity.id
_entity.type
_entity.pdbx_description
1 polymer ?
#
loop_
_entity_poly.entity_id
_entity_poly.type
_entity_poly.pdbx_seq_one_letter_code
_entity_poly.pdbx_strand_id
1 'polypeptide(L)'
;MPPSIFPDNKTVAVATFWKGGSSNDVNMGEMLEKYGYGGTFVLEAPLSEETAKRLSSLGHDFALEEPTFPQNANLFRHRYSDTFNDISDTWMKIEDVEGSILLLYGDPSELPSDTKQWLDFECIMGYLGGISHVWYGSAAELAAYLEEGK
;
A
#
# COMPACT_ATOMS: atom_id res chain seq x y z
N MET A 1 -16.85 -7.01 15.28
CA MET A 1 -16.97 -7.06 13.79
C MET A 1 -15.92 -6.12 13.24
N PRO A 2 -15.30 -6.37 12.07
CA PRO A 2 -14.40 -5.37 11.51
C PRO A 2 -15.18 -4.06 11.27
N PRO A 3 -14.51 -2.90 11.35
CA PRO A 3 -15.16 -1.62 11.11
C PRO A 3 -15.70 -1.58 9.66
N SER A 4 -16.93 -1.11 9.51
CA SER A 4 -17.57 -0.90 8.19
C SER A 4 -17.18 0.44 7.55
N ILE A 5 -16.47 1.29 8.30
CA ILE A 5 -16.06 2.63 7.93
C ILE A 5 -14.60 2.79 8.34
N PHE A 6 -13.77 3.38 7.49
CA PHE A 6 -12.37 3.73 7.71
C PHE A 6 -12.25 5.20 8.17
N PRO A 7 -11.06 5.69 8.56
CA PRO A 7 -10.87 7.10 8.91
C PRO A 7 -11.48 8.06 7.87
N ASP A 8 -11.94 9.23 8.31
CA ASP A 8 -12.60 10.24 7.46
C ASP A 8 -13.89 9.78 6.75
N ASN A 9 -14.62 8.85 7.37
CA ASN A 9 -15.87 8.29 6.85
C ASN A 9 -15.73 7.61 5.49
N LYS A 10 -14.54 7.07 5.19
CA LYS A 10 -14.30 6.30 3.96
C LYS A 10 -14.92 4.91 4.08
N THR A 11 -15.40 4.34 2.99
CA THR A 11 -16.10 3.05 2.99
C THR A 11 -15.21 1.90 2.54
N VAL A 12 -14.11 2.20 1.84
CA VAL A 12 -13.13 1.24 1.33
C VAL A 12 -11.73 1.74 1.66
N ALA A 13 -10.77 0.83 1.83
CA ALA A 13 -9.37 1.15 2.04
C ALA A 13 -8.48 0.57 0.94
N VAL A 14 -7.46 1.34 0.54
CA VAL A 14 -6.30 0.83 -0.18
C VAL A 14 -5.07 1.08 0.68
N ALA A 15 -4.38 0.02 1.07
CA ALA A 15 -3.17 0.09 1.87
C ALA A 15 -1.98 -0.54 1.15
N THR A 16 -0.77 -0.09 1.47
CA THR A 16 0.44 -0.63 0.83
C THR A 16 1.52 -1.06 1.83
N PHE A 17 2.22 -2.15 1.52
CA PHE A 17 3.47 -2.52 2.19
C PHE A 17 4.50 -3.08 1.22
N TRP A 18 5.77 -2.88 1.53
CA TRP A 18 6.88 -3.17 0.64
C TRP A 18 8.01 -3.85 1.41
N LYS A 19 8.55 -4.94 0.89
CA LYS A 19 9.78 -5.56 1.40
C LYS A 19 10.95 -4.68 1.01
N GLY A 20 11.31 -3.75 1.90
CA GLY A 20 12.38 -2.79 1.68
C GLY A 20 13.77 -3.36 1.93
N GLY A 21 14.78 -2.53 1.69
CA GLY A 21 16.19 -2.88 1.73
C GLY A 21 16.93 -2.57 0.44
N SER A 22 16.33 -1.82 -0.50
CA SER A 22 16.87 -1.59 -1.83
C SER A 22 17.01 -0.10 -2.18
N SER A 23 17.78 0.22 -3.22
CA SER A 23 17.86 1.58 -3.76
C SER A 23 16.53 2.05 -4.39
N ASN A 24 15.66 1.11 -4.75
CA ASN A 24 14.37 1.41 -5.39
C ASN A 24 13.30 1.84 -4.38
N ASP A 25 13.52 1.62 -3.09
CA ASP A 25 12.56 1.95 -2.04
C ASP A 25 12.18 3.43 -2.10
N VAL A 26 13.17 4.29 -2.40
CA VAL A 26 12.94 5.74 -2.51
C VAL A 26 12.05 6.08 -3.70
N ASN A 27 12.29 5.46 -4.87
CA ASN A 27 11.45 5.67 -6.05
C ASN A 27 10.02 5.17 -5.80
N MET A 28 9.89 4.05 -5.07
CA MET A 28 8.60 3.53 -4.63
C MET A 28 7.90 4.56 -3.72
N GLY A 29 8.60 5.09 -2.71
CA GLY A 29 8.06 6.10 -1.80
C GLY A 29 7.59 7.36 -2.52
N GLU A 30 8.41 7.90 -3.41
CA GLU A 30 8.06 9.09 -4.21
C GLU A 30 6.83 8.84 -5.10
N MET A 31 6.67 7.62 -5.63
CA MET A 31 5.47 7.23 -6.38
C MET A 31 4.24 7.19 -5.48
N LEU A 32 4.34 6.61 -4.29
CA LEU A 32 3.23 6.56 -3.33
C LEU A 32 2.80 7.98 -2.92
N GLU A 33 3.74 8.84 -2.55
CA GLU A 33 3.47 10.23 -2.19
C GLU A 33 2.79 10.98 -3.34
N LYS A 34 3.28 10.83 -4.58
CA LYS A 34 2.71 11.47 -5.78
C LYS A 34 1.22 11.20 -5.95
N TYR A 35 0.75 10.00 -5.58
CA TYR A 35 -0.66 9.60 -5.72
C TYR A 35 -1.43 9.59 -4.39
N GLY A 36 -0.83 10.09 -3.30
CA GLY A 36 -1.49 10.25 -2.00
C GLY A 36 -1.59 8.96 -1.17
N TYR A 37 -0.69 8.00 -1.38
CA TYR A 37 -0.64 6.75 -0.63
C TYR A 37 0.34 6.83 0.54
N GLY A 38 -0.07 6.24 1.66
CA GLY A 38 0.87 5.80 2.70
C GLY A 38 1.56 4.50 2.30
N GLY A 39 2.73 4.24 2.89
CA GLY A 39 3.51 3.03 2.63
C GLY A 39 4.21 2.52 3.87
N THR A 40 4.21 1.20 4.06
CA THR A 40 4.98 0.53 5.10
C THR A 40 6.14 -0.22 4.48
N PHE A 41 7.38 0.15 4.79
CA PHE A 41 8.59 -0.54 4.34
C PHE A 41 9.08 -1.52 5.41
N VAL A 42 8.94 -2.82 5.13
CA VAL A 42 9.44 -3.91 5.96
C VAL A 42 10.90 -4.12 5.63
N LEU A 43 11.80 -3.76 6.55
CA LEU A 43 13.24 -3.75 6.26
C LEU A 43 13.84 -5.15 6.37
N GLU A 44 14.12 -5.79 5.23
CA GLU A 44 14.83 -7.09 5.19
C GLU A 44 16.36 -6.90 5.28
N ALA A 45 16.85 -5.68 5.03
CA ALA A 45 18.24 -5.29 5.20
C ALA A 45 18.35 -3.86 5.76
N PRO A 46 19.46 -3.52 6.45
CA PRO A 46 19.71 -2.14 6.87
C PRO A 46 19.76 -1.19 5.67
N LEU A 47 18.99 -0.11 5.73
CA LEU A 47 19.08 0.97 4.75
C LEU A 47 20.31 1.84 5.02
N SER A 48 20.81 2.49 3.97
CA SER A 48 21.73 3.60 4.14
C SER A 48 21.04 4.74 4.92
N GLU A 49 21.81 5.52 5.69
CA GLU A 49 21.28 6.66 6.45
C GLU A 49 20.56 7.67 5.53
N GLU A 50 21.06 7.86 4.32
CA GLU A 50 20.46 8.73 3.30
C GLU A 50 19.09 8.20 2.84
N THR A 51 19.01 6.90 2.51
CA THR A 51 17.77 6.24 2.10
C THR A 51 16.71 6.31 3.19
N ALA A 52 17.09 6.00 4.43
CA ALA A 52 16.20 6.05 5.58
C ALA A 52 15.66 7.48 5.80
N LYS A 53 16.54 8.50 5.77
CA LYS A 53 16.14 9.90 5.92
C LYS A 53 15.17 10.35 4.84
N ARG A 54 15.42 9.98 3.57
CA ARG A 54 14.55 10.37 2.45
C ARG A 54 13.17 9.72 2.57
N LEU A 55 13.11 8.42 2.83
CA LEU A 55 11.84 7.72 3.06
C LEU A 55 11.06 8.26 4.27
N SER A 56 11.74 8.56 5.39
CA SER A 56 11.10 9.22 6.54
C SER A 56 10.54 10.61 6.18
N SER A 57 11.23 11.37 5.33
CA SER A 57 10.76 12.69 4.92
C SER A 57 9.51 12.66 4.02
N LEU A 58 9.24 11.53 3.38
CA LEU A 58 8.04 11.27 2.57
C LEU A 58 6.84 10.82 3.42
N GLY A 59 7.01 10.67 4.74
CA GLY A 59 5.95 10.27 5.66
C GLY A 59 5.59 8.78 5.63
N HIS A 60 6.52 7.92 5.19
CA HIS A 60 6.30 6.48 5.18
C HIS A 60 6.75 5.79 6.49
N ASP A 61 6.08 4.69 6.80
CA ASP A 61 6.36 3.87 7.98
C ASP A 61 7.43 2.82 7.70
N PHE A 62 8.15 2.43 8.75
CA PHE A 62 9.07 1.29 8.71
C PHE A 62 8.64 0.24 9.70
N ALA A 63 8.74 -1.02 9.29
CA ALA A 63 8.45 -2.16 10.14
C ALA A 63 9.60 -3.17 10.09
N LEU A 64 9.75 -3.95 11.16
CA LEU A 64 10.67 -5.09 11.20
C LEU A 64 10.03 -6.38 10.67
N GLU A 65 8.69 -6.42 10.65
CA GLU A 65 7.91 -7.58 10.24
C GLU A 65 6.72 -7.13 9.39
N GLU A 66 6.19 -8.05 8.57
CA GLU A 66 4.99 -7.80 7.78
C GLU A 66 3.78 -7.54 8.71
N PRO A 67 2.97 -6.49 8.45
CA PRO A 67 1.79 -6.21 9.25
C PRO A 67 0.80 -7.39 9.25
N THR A 68 0.26 -7.69 10.44
CA THR A 68 -0.76 -8.72 10.62
C THR A 68 -2.15 -8.10 10.63
N PHE A 69 -3.12 -8.79 10.05
CA PHE A 69 -4.51 -8.33 9.96
C PHE A 69 -5.47 -9.33 10.61
N PRO A 70 -6.58 -8.88 11.22
CA PRO A 70 -7.60 -9.78 11.76
C PRO A 70 -8.15 -10.75 10.70
N GLN A 71 -8.37 -12.02 11.07
CA GLN A 71 -8.85 -13.06 10.14
C GLN A 71 -10.22 -12.76 9.52
N ASN A 72 -11.02 -11.92 10.18
CA ASN A 72 -12.34 -11.52 9.73
C ASN A 72 -12.35 -10.21 8.94
N ALA A 73 -11.21 -9.61 8.63
CA ALA A 73 -11.13 -8.43 7.77
C ALA A 73 -11.47 -8.82 6.32
N ASN A 74 -12.21 -7.97 5.61
CA ASN A 74 -12.54 -8.16 4.20
C ASN A 74 -11.36 -7.74 3.30
N LEU A 75 -10.27 -8.50 3.39
CA LEU A 75 -8.96 -8.16 2.85
C LEU A 75 -8.66 -8.92 1.55
N PHE A 76 -8.34 -8.16 0.50
CA PHE A 76 -7.91 -8.65 -0.79
C PHE A 76 -6.46 -8.25 -1.02
N ARG A 77 -5.60 -9.21 -1.37
CA ARG A 77 -4.15 -8.96 -1.50
C ARG A 77 -3.74 -9.10 -2.96
N HIS A 78 -3.03 -8.09 -3.46
CA HIS A 78 -2.45 -8.11 -4.79
C HIS A 78 -0.98 -7.72 -4.76
N ARG A 79 -0.17 -8.47 -5.50
CA ARG A 79 1.21 -8.07 -5.71
C ARG A 79 1.23 -6.95 -6.74
N TYR A 80 2.12 -5.97 -6.59
CA TYR A 80 2.22 -4.87 -7.58
C TYR A 80 2.55 -5.38 -9.00
N SER A 81 3.21 -6.55 -9.09
CA SER A 81 3.57 -7.21 -10.35
C SER A 81 2.41 -7.97 -10.98
N ASP A 82 1.27 -8.08 -10.29
CA ASP A 82 0.04 -8.58 -10.91
C ASP A 82 -0.36 -7.65 -12.06
N THR A 83 -1.13 -8.17 -13.02
CA THR A 83 -1.49 -7.33 -14.16
C THR A 83 -2.47 -6.25 -13.72
N PHE A 84 -2.46 -5.11 -14.42
CA PHE A 84 -3.46 -4.06 -14.22
C PHE A 84 -4.89 -4.63 -14.26
N ASN A 85 -5.15 -5.59 -15.17
CA ASN A 85 -6.46 -6.23 -15.30
C ASN A 85 -6.85 -7.02 -14.05
N ASP A 86 -5.90 -7.76 -13.44
CA ASP A 86 -6.18 -8.53 -12.22
C ASP A 86 -6.56 -7.61 -11.05
N ILE A 87 -5.82 -6.50 -10.89
CA ILE A 87 -6.08 -5.52 -9.84
C ILE A 87 -7.39 -4.78 -10.11
N SER A 88 -7.65 -4.39 -11.36
CA SER A 88 -8.90 -3.75 -11.78
C SER A 88 -10.11 -4.66 -11.57
N ASP A 89 -10.01 -5.94 -11.90
CA ASP A 89 -11.08 -6.91 -11.72
C ASP A 89 -11.41 -7.15 -10.25
N THR A 90 -10.41 -7.10 -9.38
CA THR A 90 -10.64 -7.13 -7.93
C THR A 90 -11.25 -5.83 -7.45
N TRP A 91 -10.73 -4.68 -7.89
CA TRP A 91 -11.25 -3.36 -7.54
C TRP A 91 -12.75 -3.24 -7.85
N MET A 92 -13.17 -3.62 -9.06
CA MET A 92 -14.57 -3.62 -9.49
C MET A 92 -15.50 -4.48 -8.61
N LYS A 93 -14.97 -5.47 -7.89
CA LYS A 93 -15.77 -6.32 -6.99
C LYS A 93 -15.92 -5.73 -5.60
N ILE A 94 -15.03 -4.81 -5.21
CA ILE A 94 -14.89 -4.38 -3.81
C ILE A 94 -15.16 -2.89 -3.62
N GLU A 95 -15.14 -2.06 -4.68
CA GLU A 95 -15.25 -0.60 -4.53
C GLU A 95 -16.58 -0.15 -3.90
N ASP A 96 -17.64 -0.94 -4.07
CA ASP A 96 -18.98 -0.69 -3.54
C ASP A 96 -19.31 -1.52 -2.29
N VAL A 97 -18.37 -2.32 -1.79
CA VAL A 97 -18.57 -3.20 -0.64
C VAL A 97 -17.92 -2.55 0.58
N GLU A 98 -18.74 -1.97 1.46
CA GLU A 98 -18.29 -1.31 2.70
C GLU A 98 -17.39 -2.21 3.55
N GLY A 99 -16.32 -1.63 4.09
CA GLY A 99 -15.31 -2.34 4.89
C GLY A 99 -14.31 -3.17 4.08
N SER A 100 -14.37 -3.14 2.73
CA SER A 100 -13.40 -3.83 1.89
C SER A 100 -12.04 -3.16 1.92
N ILE A 101 -11.00 -3.98 1.79
CA ILE A 101 -9.61 -3.54 1.81
C ILE A 101 -8.88 -4.16 0.62
N LEU A 102 -8.23 -3.31 -0.18
CA LEU A 102 -7.22 -3.74 -1.14
C LEU A 102 -5.83 -3.49 -0.55
N LEU A 103 -5.07 -4.55 -0.33
CA LEU A 103 -3.69 -4.49 0.13
C LEU A 103 -2.75 -4.74 -1.05
N LEU A 104 -2.00 -3.72 -1.44
CA LEU A 104 -0.98 -3.80 -2.48
C LEU A 104 0.38 -4.07 -1.84
N TYR A 105 1.12 -5.03 -2.40
CA TYR A 105 2.41 -5.39 -1.83
C TYR A 105 3.46 -5.87 -2.83
N GLY A 106 4.71 -5.93 -2.38
CA GLY A 106 5.79 -6.64 -3.06
C GLY A 106 7.15 -6.14 -2.66
N ASP A 107 8.14 -6.34 -3.52
CA ASP A 107 9.54 -6.03 -3.25
C ASP A 107 10.03 -4.99 -4.28
N PRO A 108 10.39 -3.76 -3.87
CA PRO A 108 10.92 -2.76 -4.78
C PRO A 108 12.21 -3.19 -5.51
N SER A 109 12.97 -4.15 -4.98
CA SER A 109 14.16 -4.68 -5.65
C SER A 109 13.83 -5.52 -6.89
N GLU A 110 12.61 -6.05 -6.97
CA GLU A 110 12.13 -6.81 -8.12
C GLU A 110 11.64 -5.91 -9.26
N LEU A 111 11.43 -4.62 -9.01
CA LEU A 111 11.21 -3.64 -10.07
C LEU A 111 12.53 -3.39 -10.79
N PRO A 112 12.74 -3.96 -11.99
CA PRO A 112 13.94 -3.67 -12.76
C PRO A 112 13.97 -2.18 -13.06
N SER A 113 15.15 -1.66 -13.39
CA SER A 113 15.30 -0.31 -13.95
C SER A 113 14.63 -0.14 -15.33
N ASP A 114 13.89 -1.14 -15.81
CA ASP A 114 13.05 -1.05 -17.01
C ASP A 114 11.84 -0.14 -16.75
N THR A 115 11.70 0.86 -17.61
CA THR A 115 10.64 1.88 -17.56
C THR A 115 9.24 1.27 -17.60
N LYS A 116 9.04 0.11 -18.24
CA LYS A 116 7.70 -0.46 -18.41
C LYS A 116 7.02 -0.86 -17.09
N GLN A 117 7.73 -1.53 -16.18
CA GLN A 117 7.12 -1.98 -14.93
C GLN A 117 6.79 -0.81 -14.00
N TRP A 118 7.64 0.23 -14.00
CA TRP A 118 7.35 1.48 -13.31
C TRP A 118 6.13 2.20 -13.88
N LEU A 119 5.96 2.19 -15.21
CA LEU A 119 4.77 2.74 -15.86
C LEU A 119 3.51 1.94 -15.51
N ASP A 120 3.58 0.60 -15.52
CA ASP A 120 2.45 -0.25 -15.13
C ASP A 120 2.06 0.01 -13.66
N PHE A 121 3.04 0.13 -12.76
CA PHE A 121 2.81 0.50 -11.36
C PHE A 121 2.19 1.90 -11.21
N GLU A 122 2.73 2.89 -11.93
CA GLU A 122 2.20 4.25 -11.96
C GLU A 122 0.74 4.29 -12.45
N CYS A 123 0.39 3.44 -13.44
CA CYS A 123 -0.98 3.31 -13.92
C CYS A 123 -1.92 2.75 -12.85
N ILE A 124 -1.47 1.77 -12.06
CA ILE A 124 -2.25 1.22 -10.94
C ILE A 124 -2.47 2.30 -9.87
N MET A 125 -1.42 3.01 -9.46
CA MET A 125 -1.53 4.09 -8.46
C MET A 125 -2.45 5.22 -8.95
N GLY A 126 -2.33 5.60 -10.23
CA GLY A 126 -3.18 6.63 -10.83
C GLY A 126 -4.63 6.19 -11.02
N TYR A 127 -4.88 4.92 -11.31
CA TYR A 127 -6.23 4.36 -11.46
C TYR A 127 -6.96 4.30 -10.12
N LEU A 128 -6.27 3.82 -9.08
CA LEU A 128 -6.85 3.66 -7.76
C LEU A 128 -6.83 4.94 -6.95
N GLY A 129 -5.98 5.92 -7.25
CA GLY A 129 -5.72 7.10 -6.43
C GLY A 129 -6.75 8.22 -6.57
N GLY A 130 -7.01 8.94 -5.47
CA GLY A 130 -7.88 10.13 -5.46
C GLY A 130 -9.40 9.85 -5.50
N ILE A 131 -9.81 8.60 -5.33
CA ILE A 131 -11.22 8.20 -5.26
C ILE A 131 -11.79 8.63 -3.91
N SER A 132 -12.88 9.42 -3.93
CA SER A 132 -13.33 10.18 -2.77
C SER A 132 -13.81 9.33 -1.59
N HIS A 133 -14.34 8.13 -1.83
CA HIS A 133 -14.83 7.24 -0.77
C HIS A 133 -13.78 6.25 -0.26
N VAL A 134 -12.55 6.36 -0.76
CA VAL A 134 -11.43 5.48 -0.43
C VAL A 134 -10.51 6.16 0.57
N TRP A 135 -10.10 5.38 1.57
CA TRP A 135 -9.00 5.73 2.46
C TRP A 135 -7.70 5.16 1.90
N TYR A 136 -6.66 5.98 1.84
CA TYR A 136 -5.33 5.59 1.40
C TYR A 136 -4.38 5.71 2.57
N GLY A 137 -3.60 4.68 2.83
CA GLY A 137 -2.64 4.70 3.94
C GLY A 137 -1.65 3.55 3.91
N SER A 138 -0.83 3.50 4.94
CA SER A 138 0.15 2.43 5.11
C SER A 138 -0.53 1.17 5.65
N ALA A 139 0.08 0.01 5.42
CA ALA A 139 -0.38 -1.24 6.02
C ALA A 139 -0.26 -1.23 7.56
N ALA A 140 0.70 -0.50 8.12
CA ALA A 140 0.85 -0.32 9.57
C ALA A 140 -0.28 0.53 10.15
N GLU A 141 -0.64 1.65 9.53
CA GLU A 141 -1.78 2.48 9.90
C GLU A 141 -3.09 1.67 9.87
N LEU A 142 -3.28 0.90 8.79
CA LEU A 142 -4.44 0.02 8.65
C LEU A 142 -4.49 -1.05 9.74
N ALA A 143 -3.36 -1.70 10.04
CA ALA A 143 -3.29 -2.72 11.07
C ALA A 143 -3.64 -2.15 12.45
N ALA A 144 -3.05 -1.00 12.82
CA ALA A 144 -3.36 -0.30 14.06
C ALA A 144 -4.85 0.06 14.14
N TYR A 145 -5.42 0.61 13.07
CA TYR A 145 -6.83 0.97 12.99
C TYR A 145 -7.76 -0.24 13.24
N LEU A 146 -7.47 -1.37 12.60
CA LEU A 146 -8.28 -2.59 12.72
C LEU A 146 -8.12 -3.28 14.09
N GLU A 147 -7.02 -3.05 14.79
CA GLU A 147 -6.82 -3.52 16.17
C GLU A 147 -7.58 -2.68 17.18
N GLU A 148 -7.58 -1.35 17.01
CA GLU A 148 -8.32 -0.40 17.86
C GLU A 148 -9.83 -0.47 17.67
N GLY A 149 -10.29 -0.78 16.45
CA GLY A 149 -11.71 -0.96 16.11
C GLY A 149 -12.33 -2.29 16.57
N LYS A 150 -11.66 -3.04 17.44
CA LYS A 150 -12.20 -4.24 18.10
C LYS A 150 -13.18 -3.89 19.23
#